data_AF-A0A858BR04-F1
#
_entry.id   AF-A0A858BR04-F1
#
_cell.length_a   1.000
_cell.length_b   1.000
_cell.length_c   1.000
_cell.angle_alpha   90.00
_cell.angle_beta   90.00
_cell.angle_gamma   90.00
#
_symmetry.space_group_name_H-M   'P 1'
#
loop_
_entity.id
_entity.type
_entity.pdbx_description
1 polymer ?
#
loop_
_entity_poly.entity_id
_entity_poly.type
_entity_poly.pdbx_seq_one_letter_code
_entity_poly.pdbx_strand_id
1 'polypeptide(L)' 'MNEKTYLDMLTQNSVSLRKQQYVIVDGIEYPVGICWGKAYINSTRGREELQAEVGEPYLSSILGIWGTKPTVTEVSEQYN' A
#
# COMPACT_ATOMS: atom_id res chain seq x y z
N MET A 1 -7.38 -20.13 2.82
CA MET A 1 -7.46 -18.77 3.38
C MET A 1 -7.42 -17.80 2.22
N ASN A 2 -8.38 -16.88 2.14
CA ASN A 2 -8.46 -15.91 1.06
C ASN A 2 -7.91 -14.58 1.56
N GLU A 3 -6.78 -14.13 1.02
CA GLU A 3 -6.27 -12.79 1.30
C GLU A 3 -6.86 -11.79 0.29
N LYS A 4 -7.29 -10.63 0.79
CA LYS A 4 -7.71 -9.50 -0.02
C LYS A 4 -6.81 -8.31 0.26
N THR A 5 -6.35 -7.67 -0.81
CA THR A 5 -5.61 -6.41 -0.74
C THR A 5 -6.55 -5.25 -1.05
N TYR A 6 -6.45 -4.19 -0.25
CA TYR A 6 -7.24 -2.97 -0.39
C TYR A 6 -6.31 -1.77 -0.48
N LEU A 7 -6.70 -0.81 -1.31
CA LEU A 7 -6.14 0.54 -1.31
C LEU A 7 -7.17 1.41 -0.61
N ASP A 8 -6.88 1.82 0.62
CA ASP A 8 -7.83 2.58 1.42
C ASP A 8 -7.86 4.05 1.02
N MET A 9 -6.69 4.63 0.72
CA MET A 9 -6.56 5.99 0.21
C MET A 9 -5.41 6.05 -0.78
N LEU A 10 -5.69 6.46 -2.02
CA LEU A 10 -4.69 6.71 -3.05
C LEU A 10 -4.80 8.15 -3.53
N THR A 11 -3.72 8.90 -3.36
CA THR A 11 -3.56 10.27 -3.88
C THR A 11 -2.31 10.34 -4.76
N GLN A 12 -2.05 11.50 -5.35
CA GLN A 12 -0.77 11.72 -6.04
C GLN A 12 0.44 11.68 -5.10
N ASN A 13 0.26 11.88 -3.79
CA ASN A 13 1.37 12.03 -2.83
C ASN A 13 1.56 10.82 -1.92
N SER A 14 0.56 9.95 -1.80
CA SER A 14 0.62 8.81 -0.89
C SER A 14 -0.39 7.74 -1.27
N VAL A 15 -0.16 6.54 -0.72
CA VAL A 15 -1.09 5.43 -0.76
C VAL A 15 -1.09 4.71 0.59
N SER A 16 -2.26 4.32 1.09
CA SER A 16 -2.39 3.36 2.20
C SER A 16 -2.95 2.04 1.69
N LEU A 17 -2.25 0.95 2.03
CA LEU A 17 -2.65 -0.41 1.68
C LEU A 17 -2.95 -1.21 2.94
N ARG A 18 -3.86 -2.16 2.80
CA ARG A 18 -4.04 -3.22 3.78
C ARG A 18 -4.26 -4.58 3.14
N LYS A 19 -3.76 -5.63 3.80
CA LYS A 19 -3.97 -7.04 3.46
C LYS A 19 -4.70 -7.71 4.62
N GLN A 20 -5.83 -8.33 4.31
CA GLN A 20 -6.70 -8.98 5.29
C GLN A 20 -7.01 -10.40 4.84
N GLN A 21 -6.81 -11.36 5.74
CA GLN A 21 -7.23 -12.75 5.52
C GLN A 21 -8.70 -12.92 5.89
N TYR A 22 -9.37 -13.78 5.11
CA TYR A 22 -10.78 -14.12 5.29
C TYR A 22 -10.99 -15.64 5.32
N VAL A 23 -12.01 -16.03 6.07
CA VAL A 23 -12.58 -17.39 6.08
C VAL A 23 -14.05 -17.33 5.71
N ILE A 24 -14.57 -18.42 5.16
CA ILE A 24 -15.99 -18.57 4.83
C ILE A 24 -16.59 -19.56 5.82
N VAL A 25 -17.62 -19.14 6.54
CA VAL A 25 -18.38 -19.98 7.48
C VAL A 25 -19.86 -19.86 7.09
N ASP A 26 -20.48 -21.00 6.75
CA ASP A 26 -21.87 -21.07 6.28
C ASP A 26 -22.18 -20.11 5.11
N GLY A 27 -21.19 -19.93 4.21
CA GLY A 27 -21.30 -19.03 3.06
C GLY A 27 -21.10 -17.55 3.36
N ILE A 28 -20.90 -17.17 4.63
CA ILE A 28 -20.62 -15.79 5.05
C ILE A 28 -19.11 -15.60 5.20
N GLU A 29 -18.58 -14.50 4.66
CA GLU A 29 -17.16 -14.18 4.71
C GLU A 29 -16.82 -13.34 5.96
N TYR A 30 -15.82 -13.78 6.73
CA TYR A 30 -15.37 -13.10 7.96
C TYR A 30 -13.87 -12.79 7.91
N PRO A 31 -13.45 -11.58 8.31
CA PRO A 31 -12.03 -11.28 8.47
C PRO A 31 -11.45 -12.04 9.66
N VAL A 32 -10.25 -12.58 9.50
CA VAL A 32 -9.53 -13.30 10.56
C VAL A 32 -8.07 -12.86 10.63
N GLY A 33 -7.49 -12.96 11.82
CA GLY A 33 -6.09 -12.58 12.05
C GLY A 33 -5.86 -11.07 12.08
N ILE A 34 -4.58 -10.69 12.15
CA ILE A 34 -4.17 -9.29 12.19
C ILE A 34 -4.16 -8.73 10.77
N CYS A 35 -4.79 -7.57 10.59
CA CYS A 35 -4.71 -6.80 9.35
C CYS A 35 -3.29 -6.24 9.20
N TRP A 36 -2.60 -6.57 8.10
CA TRP A 36 -1.36 -5.89 7.75
C TRP A 36 -1.72 -4.58 7.05
N GLY A 37 -1.16 -3.47 7.50
CA GLY A 37 -1.38 -2.16 6.88
C GLY A 37 -0.07 -1.39 6.78
N LYS A 38 0.17 -0.76 5.63
CA LYS A 38 1.33 0.11 5.41
C LYS A 38 0.96 1.26 4.49
N ALA A 39 1.47 2.45 4.79
CA ALA A 39 1.38 3.61 3.95
C ALA A 39 2.73 3.88 3.27
N TYR A 40 2.67 4.33 2.02
CA TYR A 40 3.82 4.75 1.25
C TYR A 40 3.60 6.18 0.79
N ILE A 41 4.69 6.93 0.74
CA ILE A 41 4.72 8.30 0.26
C ILE A 41 5.34 8.29 -1.14
N ASN A 42 4.86 9.16 -2.03
CA ASN A 42 5.39 9.33 -3.38
C ASN A 42 6.73 10.09 -3.37
N SER A 43 7.68 9.58 -2.59
CA SER A 43 9.09 9.96 -2.56
C SER A 43 9.93 8.94 -3.32
N THR A 44 11.22 9.22 -3.52
CA THR A 44 12.16 8.25 -4.12
C THR A 44 12.20 6.96 -3.31
N ARG A 45 12.48 7.04 -2.00
CA ARG A 45 12.54 5.86 -1.12
C ARG A 45 11.18 5.19 -0.98
N GLY A 46 10.09 5.95 -0.83
CA GLY A 46 8.75 5.37 -0.70
C GLY A 46 8.32 4.59 -1.94
N ARG A 47 8.74 5.02 -3.14
CA ARG A 47 8.55 4.25 -4.38
C ARG A 47 9.39 2.98 -4.43
N GLU A 48 10.61 2.98 -3.88
CA GLU A 48 11.46 1.79 -3.81
C GLU A 48 10.86 0.73 -2.87
N GLU A 49 10.43 1.14 -1.67
CA GLU A 49 9.72 0.26 -0.74
C GLU A 49 8.43 -0.29 -1.34
N LEU A 50 7.64 0.56 -1.98
CA LEU A 50 6.40 0.15 -2.65
C LEU A 50 6.66 -0.93 -3.71
N GLN A 51 7.70 -0.76 -4.54
CA GLN A 51 8.07 -1.74 -5.57
C GLN A 51 8.58 -3.06 -4.98
N ALA A 52 9.20 -3.04 -3.81
CA ALA A 52 9.68 -4.25 -3.14
C ALA A 52 8.55 -5.05 -2.46
N GLU A 53 7.51 -4.38 -1.95
CA GLU A 53 6.51 -4.98 -1.06
C GLU A 53 5.13 -5.18 -1.70
N VAL A 54 4.82 -4.45 -2.77
CA VAL A 54 3.50 -4.48 -3.42
C VAL A 54 3.60 -5.18 -4.77
N GLY A 55 2.80 -6.23 -4.94
CA GLY A 55 2.70 -6.97 -6.20
C GLY A 55 1.65 -6.40 -7.16
N GLU A 56 1.62 -6.94 -8.37
CA GLU A 56 0.60 -6.61 -9.37
C GLU A 56 -0.78 -7.17 -9.00
N PRO A 57 -1.90 -6.53 -9.44
CA PRO A 57 -1.99 -5.34 -10.31
C PRO A 57 -1.90 -4.00 -9.55
N TYR A 58 -1.73 -4.03 -8.24
CA TYR A 58 -1.78 -2.84 -7.41
C TYR A 58 -0.57 -1.93 -7.61
N LEU A 59 0.61 -2.52 -7.80
CA LEU A 59 1.84 -1.78 -8.06
C LEU A 59 1.71 -0.89 -9.31
N SER A 60 1.37 -1.47 -10.46
CA SER A 60 1.19 -0.70 -11.70
C SER A 60 0.07 0.34 -11.60
N SER A 61 -1.02 0.03 -10.88
CA SER A 61 -2.13 0.98 -10.64
C SER A 61 -1.68 2.21 -9.86
N ILE A 62 -0.90 2.02 -8.79
CA ILE A 62 -0.37 3.11 -7.96
C ILE A 62 0.66 3.92 -8.75
N LEU A 63 1.63 3.26 -9.39
CA LEU A 63 2.67 3.93 -10.16
C LEU A 63 2.09 4.68 -11.37
N GLY A 64 1.01 4.18 -11.97
CA GLY A 64 0.28 4.87 -13.03
C GLY A 64 -0.29 6.22 -12.57
N ILE A 65 -0.85 6.30 -11.35
CA ILE A 65 -1.36 7.55 -10.78
C ILE A 65 -0.22 8.47 -10.33
N TRP A 66 0.86 7.90 -9.79
CA TRP A 66 2.01 8.67 -9.32
C TRP A 66 2.92 9.18 -10.45
N GLY A 67 2.81 8.62 -11.65
CA GLY A 67 3.66 8.96 -12.79
C GLY A 67 5.13 8.61 -12.58
N THR A 68 6.02 9.18 -13.40
CA THR A 68 7.44 8.79 -13.45
C THR A 68 8.34 9.50 -12.44
N LYS A 69 7.84 10.54 -11.74
CA LYS A 69 8.65 11.36 -10.83
C LYS A 69 8.03 11.43 -9.44
N PRO A 70 8.84 11.39 -8.36
CA PRO A 70 8.33 11.60 -7.01
C PRO A 70 7.70 12.99 -6.89
N THR A 71 6.61 13.09 -6.13
CA THR A 71 5.93 14.37 -5.84
C THR A 71 6.25 14.88 -4.45
N VAL A 72 6.83 14.05 -3.58
CA VAL A 72 7.21 14.40 -2.21
C VAL A 72 8.73 14.28 -2.05
N THR A 73 9.34 15.34 -1.53
CA THR A 73 10.76 15.33 -1.13
C THR A 73 10.83 14.95 0.34
N GLU A 74 11.63 13.94 0.68
CA GLU A 74 11.86 13.57 2.08
C GLU A 74 12.81 14.59 2.70
N VAL A 75 12.34 15.31 3.73
CA VAL A 75 13.19 16.12 4.56
C VAL A 75 13.78 15.18 5.61
N SER A 76 15.11 14.99 5.60
CA SER A 76 15.76 14.30 6.71
C SER A 76 15.70 15.23 7.91
N GLU A 77 14.87 14.90 8.91
CA GLU A 77 14.92 15.57 10.21
C GLU A 77 16.23 15.17 10.88
N GLN A 78 17.30 15.93 10.60
CA GLN A 78 18.51 15.91 11.40
C GLN A 78 18.19 16.58 12.74
N TYR A 79 17.80 15.77 13.72
CA TYR A 79 17.80 16.22 15.11
C TYR A 79 19.26 16.33 15.58
N ASN A 80 19.71 17.57 15.83
CA ASN A 80 20.96 17.88 16.55
C ASN A 80 20.85 17.50 18.02
#